data_AF-A0A952QWT0-F1
#
_entry.id   AF-A0A952QWT0-F1
#
_cell.length_a   1.000
_cell.length_b   1.000
_cell.length_c   1.000
_cell.angle_alpha   90.00
_cell.angle_beta   90.00
_cell.angle_gamma   90.00
#
_symmetry.space_group_name_H-M   'P 1'
#
loop_
_entity.id
_entity.type
_entity.pdbx_description
1 polymer ?
#
loop_
_entity_poly.entity_id
_entity_poly.type
_entity_poly.pdbx_seq_one_letter_code
_entity_poly.pdbx_strand_id
1 'polypeptide(L)'
;IQIKEPNGDWVMFQWVSEARYDNGRDSGEMAAIEIHIHPRLKPYLLQLRRDFSIIPTEQLLSFESFNSMRLFEVLYTASYAGERSQLIFDVDDLKLRLGLDGKYERFKDFRYVLDKAQEEFGAYTCLTFDYEPDKVGRKFQRVSFQIRRNDVFQPRVRLPASLAKRVAQKADKEQLLKELQAADALRDIGWGQDPERSVARYGAQRVLDLVAYARVLQARAEQGGRPIYNLGGFVNSLLQQGVEPPRQDEQENAGPQPLTREQARSIATTIADALHRARRQRAVDAWEALSPDQRDLVHTLMQATVHRFTLERIEADGWQGALYETSRMDVMTTHGLMTLPPHLLDVAAYLKAVDPLKEYGEADREKILAELQDA
;
A
#
# COMPACT_ATOMS: atom_id res chain seq x y z
N ILE A 1 24.00 19.69 13.52
CA ILE A 1 24.06 18.29 14.01
C ILE A 1 24.95 18.28 15.21
N GLN A 2 24.46 17.74 16.31
CA GLN A 2 25.23 17.57 17.54
C GLN A 2 25.50 16.08 17.74
N ILE A 3 26.75 15.73 18.02
CA ILE A 3 27.18 14.35 18.31
C ILE A 3 27.82 14.36 19.68
N LYS A 4 27.33 13.48 20.57
CA LYS A 4 27.93 13.23 21.88
C LYS A 4 29.05 12.21 21.73
N GLU A 5 30.18 12.49 22.35
CA GLU A 5 31.35 11.62 22.41
C GLU A 5 31.29 10.73 23.67
N PRO A 6 32.00 9.58 23.69
CA PRO A 6 31.94 8.63 24.82
C PRO A 6 32.40 9.21 26.17
N ASN A 7 33.19 10.27 26.14
CA ASN A 7 33.69 10.99 27.33
C ASN A 7 32.67 12.02 27.88
N GLY A 8 31.52 12.21 27.22
CA GLY A 8 30.51 13.19 27.60
C GLY A 8 30.65 14.55 26.92
N ASP A 9 31.71 14.78 26.15
CA ASP A 9 31.86 15.97 25.33
C ASP A 9 30.92 15.93 24.12
N TRP A 10 30.73 17.07 23.47
CA TRP A 10 29.91 17.14 22.27
C TRP A 10 30.54 18.03 21.21
N VAL A 11 30.28 17.67 19.96
CA VAL A 11 30.70 18.42 18.79
C VAL A 11 29.49 18.77 17.96
N MET A 12 29.45 20.00 17.44
CA MET A 12 28.39 20.45 16.53
C MET A 12 28.94 20.91 15.17
N PHE A 13 28.31 20.46 14.08
CA PHE A 13 28.59 20.91 12.70
C PHE A 13 27.33 20.84 11.81
N GLN A 14 27.36 21.51 10.66
CA GLN A 14 26.26 21.62 9.70
C GLN A 14 26.07 20.35 8.85
N TRP A 15 24.86 20.16 8.31
CA TRP A 15 24.56 19.07 7.35
C TRP A 15 25.21 19.31 5.99
N VAL A 16 25.04 20.52 5.48
CA VAL A 16 25.42 20.91 4.13
C VAL A 16 26.55 21.94 4.23
N SER A 17 27.68 21.68 3.59
CA SER A 17 28.77 22.64 3.45
C SER A 17 28.54 23.59 2.28
N GLU A 18 27.88 23.15 1.23
CA GLU A 18 27.54 23.96 0.05
C GLU A 18 26.28 23.44 -0.63
N ALA A 19 25.43 24.34 -1.12
CA ALA A 19 24.29 24.00 -1.96
C ALA A 19 24.31 24.90 -3.21
N ARG A 20 24.30 24.29 -4.38
CA ARG A 20 24.30 24.97 -5.67
C ARG A 20 23.03 24.61 -6.42
N TYR A 21 22.35 25.62 -6.95
CA TYR A 21 21.22 25.43 -7.85
C TYR A 21 21.70 25.54 -9.30
N ASP A 22 21.36 24.53 -10.10
CA ASP A 22 21.50 24.54 -11.55
C ASP A 22 20.12 24.65 -12.17
N ASN A 23 19.91 25.66 -13.01
CA ASN A 23 18.64 25.90 -13.66
C ASN A 23 18.45 25.07 -14.95
N GLY A 24 19.49 24.36 -15.42
CA GLY A 24 19.48 23.46 -16.58
C GLY A 24 19.25 24.15 -17.93
N ARG A 25 19.10 25.49 -17.96
CA ARG A 25 18.72 26.23 -19.18
C ARG A 25 19.85 26.29 -20.20
N ASP A 26 21.09 26.34 -19.74
CA ASP A 26 22.27 26.47 -20.59
C ASP A 26 22.80 25.09 -21.05
N SER A 27 22.48 24.00 -20.32
CA SER A 27 22.90 22.63 -20.61
C SER A 27 21.82 21.76 -21.28
N GLY A 28 20.56 22.20 -21.30
CA GLY A 28 19.43 21.40 -21.77
C GLY A 28 18.99 20.30 -20.79
N GLU A 29 19.53 20.31 -19.58
CA GLU A 29 19.24 19.34 -18.52
C GLU A 29 18.07 19.80 -17.63
N MET A 30 17.54 18.89 -16.81
CA MET A 30 16.55 19.26 -15.79
C MET A 30 17.20 20.11 -14.70
N ALA A 31 16.45 21.08 -14.16
CA ALA A 31 16.92 21.87 -13.03
C ALA A 31 17.28 20.96 -11.84
N ALA A 32 18.46 21.17 -11.27
CA ALA A 32 19.04 20.32 -10.24
C ALA A 32 19.52 21.16 -9.03
N ILE A 33 19.56 20.52 -7.87
CA ILE A 33 20.23 21.08 -6.69
C ILE A 33 21.37 20.13 -6.34
N GLU A 34 22.59 20.64 -6.43
CA GLU A 34 23.79 19.96 -5.99
C GLU A 34 24.05 20.32 -4.53
N ILE A 35 24.21 19.32 -3.68
CA ILE A 35 24.42 19.50 -2.23
C ILE A 35 25.73 18.81 -1.85
N HIS A 36 26.68 19.59 -1.35
CA HIS A 36 27.87 19.06 -0.70
C HIS A 36 27.57 18.84 0.77
N ILE A 37 27.53 17.57 1.17
CA ILE A 37 27.37 17.16 2.56
C ILE A 37 28.68 17.43 3.31
N HIS A 38 28.58 17.93 4.54
CA HIS A 38 29.75 18.25 5.35
C HIS A 38 30.68 17.02 5.52
N PRO A 39 32.00 17.12 5.26
CA PRO A 39 32.90 15.96 5.22
C PRO A 39 32.93 15.13 6.51
N ARG A 40 32.71 15.76 7.67
CA ARG A 40 32.61 15.06 8.96
C ARG A 40 31.41 14.11 9.05
N LEU A 41 30.41 14.24 8.19
CA LEU A 41 29.29 13.30 8.13
C LEU A 41 29.63 11.99 7.42
N LYS A 42 30.68 11.98 6.59
CA LYS A 42 31.07 10.80 5.81
C LYS A 42 31.15 9.50 6.65
N PRO A 43 31.83 9.44 7.80
CA PRO A 43 31.87 8.21 8.61
C PRO A 43 30.49 7.77 9.11
N TYR A 44 29.62 8.72 9.48
CA TYR A 44 28.28 8.43 9.98
C TYR A 44 27.30 8.03 8.87
N LEU A 45 27.51 8.53 7.65
CA LEU A 45 26.72 8.16 6.47
C LEU A 45 27.19 6.84 5.84
N LEU A 46 28.46 6.47 5.95
CA LEU A 46 28.95 5.19 5.41
C LEU A 46 28.54 3.98 6.27
N GLN A 47 28.21 4.20 7.54
CA GLN A 47 27.60 3.19 8.42
C GLN A 47 26.13 2.89 8.06
N LEU A 48 25.52 3.65 7.15
CA LEU A 48 24.14 3.45 6.66
C LEU A 48 23.91 2.12 5.95
N ARG A 49 24.93 1.28 5.69
CA ARG A 49 24.67 -0.09 5.16
C ARG A 49 24.33 -1.11 6.24
N ARG A 50 24.65 -0.85 7.51
CA ARG A 50 24.39 -1.76 8.64
C ARG A 50 23.34 -1.23 9.61
N ASP A 51 23.34 0.09 9.86
CA ASP A 51 22.49 0.71 10.90
C ASP A 51 21.46 1.68 10.30
N PHE A 52 20.77 1.27 9.24
CA PHE A 52 19.69 2.07 8.65
C PHE A 52 18.34 1.39 8.81
N SER A 53 17.29 2.20 8.97
CA SER A 53 15.91 1.73 8.96
C SER A 53 15.24 2.18 7.67
N ILE A 54 14.65 1.22 6.95
CA ILE A 54 13.80 1.50 5.81
C ILE A 54 12.43 1.85 6.37
N ILE A 55 12.09 3.13 6.34
CA ILE A 55 10.82 3.63 6.88
C ILE A 55 9.84 3.83 5.72
N PRO A 56 8.60 3.30 5.80
CA PRO A 56 7.60 3.48 4.76
C PRO A 56 7.31 4.97 4.51
N THR A 57 7.72 5.47 3.35
CA THR A 57 7.66 6.90 3.04
C THR A 57 6.22 7.41 2.97
N GLU A 58 5.29 6.61 2.49
CA GLU A 58 3.87 6.97 2.43
C GLU A 58 3.25 7.23 3.82
N GLN A 59 3.62 6.41 4.81
CA GLN A 59 3.17 6.57 6.20
C GLN A 59 3.83 7.79 6.83
N LEU A 60 5.13 7.99 6.56
CA LEU A 60 5.89 9.13 7.04
C LEU A 60 5.35 10.47 6.52
N LEU A 61 4.92 10.52 5.25
CA LEU A 61 4.32 11.70 4.62
C LEU A 61 2.84 11.91 4.98
N SER A 62 2.26 11.03 5.81
CA SER A 62 0.85 11.13 6.20
C SER A 62 0.60 11.98 7.45
N PHE A 63 1.65 12.18 8.25
CA PHE A 63 1.60 12.97 9.49
C PHE A 63 1.33 14.45 9.22
N GLU A 64 0.48 15.08 10.04
CA GLU A 64 0.32 16.54 10.04
C GLU A 64 1.35 17.19 10.97
N SER A 65 1.65 16.53 12.09
CA SER A 65 2.62 16.99 13.08
C SER A 65 4.02 16.47 12.75
N PHE A 66 4.97 17.41 12.59
CA PHE A 66 6.39 17.08 12.44
C PHE A 66 6.93 16.28 13.63
N ASN A 67 6.43 16.54 14.84
CA ASN A 67 6.85 15.80 16.03
C ASN A 67 6.34 14.35 16.03
N SER A 68 5.15 14.12 15.47
CA SER A 68 4.61 12.76 15.31
C SER A 68 5.39 11.98 14.27
N MET A 69 5.72 12.62 13.14
CA MET A 69 6.62 12.06 12.12
C MET A 69 7.95 11.64 12.75
N ARG A 70 8.58 12.51 13.56
CA ARG A 70 9.83 12.18 14.26
C ARG A 70 9.66 11.07 15.30
N LEU A 71 8.57 11.06 16.05
CA LEU A 71 8.30 9.99 17.00
C LEU A 71 8.10 8.66 16.28
N PHE A 72 7.47 8.66 15.11
CA PHE A 72 7.32 7.47 14.28
C PHE A 72 8.67 6.93 13.84
N GLU A 73 9.56 7.78 13.33
CA GLU A 73 10.92 7.34 12.97
C GLU A 73 11.65 6.70 14.15
N VAL A 74 11.58 7.34 15.33
CA VAL A 74 12.23 6.84 16.56
C VAL A 74 11.62 5.50 17.00
N LEU A 75 10.30 5.41 17.12
CA LEU A 75 9.63 4.21 17.62
C LEU A 75 9.67 3.08 16.60
N TYR A 76 9.50 3.35 15.30
CA TYR A 76 9.62 2.36 14.23
C TYR A 76 11.02 1.75 14.19
N THR A 77 12.05 2.59 14.27
CA THR A 77 13.45 2.14 14.31
C THR A 77 13.74 1.35 15.58
N ALA A 78 13.38 1.89 16.75
CA ALA A 78 13.68 1.26 18.04
C ALA A 78 12.88 -0.02 18.30
N SER A 79 11.68 -0.13 17.72
CA SER A 79 10.82 -1.32 17.81
C SER A 79 11.12 -2.36 16.74
N TYR A 80 12.03 -2.09 15.80
CA TYR A 80 12.26 -2.93 14.62
C TYR A 80 10.97 -3.18 13.84
N ALA A 81 10.34 -2.11 13.36
CA ALA A 81 9.06 -2.17 12.65
C ALA A 81 7.95 -2.88 13.45
N GLY A 82 7.94 -2.73 14.78
CA GLY A 82 6.94 -3.29 15.68
C GLY A 82 7.18 -4.74 16.13
N GLU A 83 8.36 -5.33 15.87
CA GLU A 83 8.72 -6.64 16.40
C GLU A 83 8.95 -6.61 17.92
N ARG A 84 9.51 -5.51 18.42
CA ARG A 84 9.69 -5.27 19.86
C ARG A 84 8.51 -4.46 20.40
N SER A 85 7.75 -5.10 21.27
CA SER A 85 6.50 -4.54 21.81
C SER A 85 6.70 -3.57 22.97
N GLN A 86 7.87 -3.54 23.61
CA GLN A 86 8.14 -2.67 24.77
C GLN A 86 9.42 -1.86 24.61
N LEU A 87 9.31 -0.54 24.75
CA LEU A 87 10.42 0.41 24.70
C LEU A 87 10.37 1.34 25.90
N ILE A 88 11.53 1.72 26.43
CA ILE A 88 11.64 2.66 27.55
C ILE A 88 12.66 3.72 27.16
N PHE A 89 12.27 5.00 27.28
CA PHE A 89 13.15 6.12 27.01
C PHE A 89 13.21 7.05 28.22
N ASP A 90 14.38 7.66 28.44
CA ASP A 90 14.46 8.86 29.27
C ASP A 90 13.78 10.02 28.54
N VAL A 91 13.03 10.85 29.27
CA VAL A 91 12.24 11.94 28.69
C VAL A 91 13.14 12.98 28.02
N ASP A 92 14.29 13.30 28.61
CA ASP A 92 15.20 14.31 28.08
C ASP A 92 15.95 13.76 26.85
N ASP A 93 16.31 12.47 26.83
CA ASP A 93 16.86 11.81 25.62
C ASP A 93 15.84 11.73 24.48
N LEU A 94 14.58 11.38 24.79
CA LEU A 94 13.53 11.33 23.79
C LEU A 94 13.28 12.71 23.17
N LYS A 95 13.21 13.77 23.98
CA LYS A 95 13.09 15.14 23.48
C LYS A 95 14.25 15.54 22.58
N LEU A 96 15.48 15.18 22.94
CA LEU A 96 16.64 15.42 22.09
C LEU A 96 16.50 14.73 20.72
N ARG A 97 16.08 13.46 20.68
CA ARG A 97 15.83 12.72 19.43
C ARG A 97 14.74 13.34 18.56
N LEU A 98 13.72 13.93 19.19
CA LEU A 98 12.64 14.64 18.50
C LEU A 98 13.03 16.07 18.06
N GLY A 99 14.22 16.55 18.41
CA GLY A 99 14.64 17.94 18.15
C GLY A 99 13.92 18.98 19.03
N LEU A 100 13.46 18.56 20.20
CA LEU A 100 12.70 19.33 21.18
C LEU A 100 13.53 19.67 22.42
N ASP A 101 14.86 19.69 22.30
CA ASP A 101 15.77 20.09 23.38
C ASP A 101 15.38 21.47 23.94
N GLY A 102 15.36 21.59 25.26
CA GLY A 102 14.93 22.80 25.97
C GLY A 102 13.44 23.16 25.84
N LYS A 103 12.63 22.37 25.13
CA LYS A 103 11.19 22.61 24.96
C LYS A 103 10.36 21.70 25.88
N TYR A 104 9.12 22.13 26.13
CA TYR A 104 8.13 21.41 26.93
C TYR A 104 8.63 21.07 28.34
N GLU A 105 9.12 22.07 29.10
CA GLU A 105 9.70 21.87 30.43
C GLU A 105 8.81 21.01 31.35
N ARG A 106 7.49 21.23 31.30
CA ARG A 106 6.53 20.42 32.03
C ARG A 106 6.16 19.20 31.20
N PHE A 107 6.17 18.03 31.84
CA PHE A 107 5.75 16.78 31.19
C PHE A 107 4.32 16.85 30.63
N LYS A 108 3.43 17.62 31.27
CA LYS A 108 2.07 17.88 30.76
C LYS A 108 2.08 18.46 29.35
N ASP A 109 3.04 19.35 29.06
CA ASP A 109 3.12 20.00 27.75
C ASP A 109 3.68 19.03 26.71
N PHE A 110 4.64 18.19 27.11
CA PHE A 110 5.17 17.11 26.28
C PHE A 110 4.11 16.04 25.97
N ARG A 111 3.14 15.85 26.89
CA ARG A 111 2.02 14.94 26.70
C ARG A 111 1.21 15.25 25.46
N TYR A 112 0.96 16.53 25.14
CA TYR A 112 0.26 16.91 23.91
C TYR A 112 0.96 16.41 22.64
N VAL A 113 2.29 16.32 22.66
CA VAL A 113 3.06 15.76 21.54
C VAL A 113 2.83 14.25 21.42
N LEU A 114 2.85 13.53 22.55
CA LEU A 114 2.63 12.08 22.59
C LEU A 114 1.18 11.72 22.23
N ASP A 115 0.21 12.46 22.76
CA ASP A 115 -1.23 12.26 22.49
C ASP A 115 -1.54 12.50 21.01
N LYS A 116 -0.99 13.59 20.43
CA LYS A 116 -1.18 13.86 19.00
C LYS A 116 -0.55 12.78 18.14
N ALA A 117 0.64 12.31 18.50
CA ALA A 117 1.30 11.24 17.78
C ALA A 117 0.53 9.92 17.90
N GLN A 118 -0.03 9.59 19.07
CA GLN A 118 -0.83 8.38 19.27
C GLN A 118 -2.06 8.36 18.34
N GLU A 119 -2.77 9.48 18.22
CA GLU A 119 -3.90 9.65 17.29
C GLU A 119 -3.47 9.43 15.83
N GLU A 120 -2.39 10.09 15.39
CA GLU A 120 -1.93 10.01 14.01
C GLU A 120 -1.35 8.64 13.64
N PHE A 121 -0.68 7.95 14.58
CA PHE A 121 -0.20 6.59 14.37
C PHE A 121 -1.34 5.62 14.10
N GLY A 122 -2.38 5.69 14.94
CA GLY A 122 -3.58 4.85 14.79
C GLY A 122 -4.30 5.07 13.45
N ALA A 123 -4.26 6.29 12.92
CA ALA A 123 -4.90 6.61 11.65
C ALA A 123 -4.04 6.24 10.42
N TYR A 124 -2.73 6.50 10.47
CA TYR A 124 -1.92 6.60 9.25
C TYR A 124 -0.75 5.62 9.15
N THR A 125 -0.45 4.85 10.19
CA THR A 125 0.74 4.00 10.21
C THR A 125 0.47 2.57 10.63
N CYS A 126 1.34 1.66 10.17
CA CYS A 126 1.31 0.24 10.53
C CYS A 126 1.62 -0.04 12.02
N LEU A 127 1.98 0.99 12.78
CA LEU A 127 2.22 0.90 14.22
C LEU A 127 1.20 1.76 14.97
N THR A 128 0.81 1.28 16.14
CA THR A 128 0.16 2.09 17.16
C THR A 128 0.88 1.85 18.48
N PHE A 129 0.69 2.75 19.45
CA PHE A 129 1.30 2.60 20.76
C PHE A 129 0.40 3.09 21.87
N ASP A 130 0.59 2.51 23.05
CA ASP A 130 0.21 3.14 24.31
C ASP A 130 1.49 3.59 25.03
N TYR A 131 1.37 4.55 25.94
CA TYR A 131 2.51 5.00 26.72
C TYR A 131 2.15 5.28 28.17
N GLU A 132 3.08 4.96 29.07
CA GLU A 132 2.96 5.21 30.49
C GLU A 132 4.18 6.00 31.00
N PRO A 133 3.97 7.15 31.65
CA PRO A 133 5.06 7.95 32.17
C PRO A 133 5.50 7.47 33.57
N ASP A 134 6.78 7.16 33.70
CA ASP A 134 7.37 6.66 34.94
C ASP A 134 7.96 7.81 35.77
N LYS A 135 7.54 7.87 37.03
CA LYS A 135 8.06 8.83 38.01
C LYS A 135 9.25 8.26 38.76
N VAL A 136 10.28 9.09 38.91
CA VAL A 136 11.36 8.88 39.86
C VAL A 136 11.35 10.08 40.82
N GLY A 137 10.85 9.85 42.03
CA GLY A 137 10.54 10.93 42.98
C GLY A 137 9.42 11.84 42.48
N ARG A 138 9.74 13.13 42.25
CA ARG A 138 8.76 14.15 41.79
C ARG A 138 8.81 14.41 40.28
N LYS A 139 9.84 13.94 39.56
CA LYS A 139 10.02 14.17 38.11
C LYS A 139 9.57 12.93 37.33
N PHE A 140 8.90 13.14 36.20
CA PHE A 140 8.72 12.12 35.18
C PHE A 140 10.05 11.97 34.45
N GLN A 141 10.76 10.88 34.74
CA GLN A 141 12.11 10.67 34.20
C GLN A 141 12.08 9.79 32.96
N ARG A 142 11.17 8.81 32.91
CA ARG A 142 11.08 7.86 31.80
C ARG A 142 9.67 7.81 31.24
N VAL A 143 9.56 7.34 30.01
CA VAL A 143 8.31 6.98 29.36
C VAL A 143 8.46 5.58 28.78
N SER A 144 7.52 4.72 29.13
CA SER A 144 7.42 3.35 28.67
C SER A 144 6.38 3.30 27.55
N PHE A 145 6.75 2.75 26.40
CA PHE A 145 5.87 2.59 25.24
C PHE A 145 5.55 1.11 25.03
N GLN A 146 4.27 0.83 24.83
CA GLN A 146 3.77 -0.47 24.40
C GLN A 146 3.39 -0.37 22.92
N ILE A 147 4.22 -0.92 22.04
CA ILE A 147 4.03 -0.91 20.59
C ILE A 147 3.15 -2.09 20.16
N ARG A 148 2.22 -1.84 19.24
CA ARG A 148 1.37 -2.83 18.60
C ARG A 148 1.34 -2.61 17.10
N ARG A 149 1.12 -3.69 16.35
CA ARG A 149 0.79 -3.59 14.93
C ARG A 149 -0.61 -3.03 14.75
N ASN A 150 -0.77 -2.23 13.72
CA ASN A 150 -2.02 -1.64 13.32
C ASN A 150 -2.28 -2.05 11.87
N ASP A 151 -3.30 -2.89 11.65
CA ASP A 151 -3.63 -3.42 10.33
C ASP A 151 -4.77 -2.63 9.66
N VAL A 152 -5.36 -1.66 10.36
CA VAL A 152 -6.52 -0.86 9.88
C VAL A 152 -6.15 0.57 9.47
N PHE A 153 -4.85 0.86 9.35
CA PHE A 153 -4.36 2.20 9.02
C PHE A 153 -4.58 2.55 7.55
N GLN A 154 -4.78 3.84 7.27
CA GLN A 154 -4.97 4.36 5.92
C GLN A 154 -3.98 5.50 5.67
N PRO A 155 -2.79 5.23 5.10
CA PRO A 155 -1.82 6.27 4.82
C PRO A 155 -2.39 7.23 3.77
N ARG A 156 -2.20 8.53 3.99
CA ARG A 156 -2.59 9.60 3.08
C ARG A 156 -1.36 10.40 2.69
N VAL A 157 -0.87 10.24 1.48
CA VAL A 157 0.30 11.01 1.04
C VAL A 157 -0.08 12.50 0.97
N ARG A 158 0.38 13.30 1.93
CA ARG A 158 0.23 14.76 1.86
C ARG A 158 1.39 15.34 1.08
N LEU A 159 1.16 15.58 -0.21
CA LEU A 159 2.06 16.42 -0.99
C LEU A 159 1.92 17.87 -0.54
N PRO A 160 3.04 18.61 -0.39
CA PRO A 160 3.01 20.06 -0.25
C PRO A 160 2.09 20.69 -1.32
N ALA A 161 1.30 21.69 -0.94
CA ALA A 161 0.31 22.31 -1.84
C ALA A 161 0.92 22.79 -3.18
N SER A 162 2.21 23.13 -3.18
CA SER A 162 3.00 23.52 -4.34
C SER A 162 3.31 22.37 -5.33
N LEU A 163 3.35 21.13 -4.85
CA LEU A 163 3.50 19.90 -5.64
C LEU A 163 2.14 19.32 -6.03
N ALA A 164 1.14 19.37 -5.13
CA ALA A 164 -0.21 18.90 -5.39
C ALA A 164 -0.86 19.61 -6.61
N LYS A 165 -0.57 20.90 -6.81
CA LYS A 165 -1.02 21.66 -8.00
C LYS A 165 -0.38 21.23 -9.33
N ARG A 166 0.76 20.54 -9.31
CA ARG A 166 1.50 20.10 -10.51
C ARG A 166 1.22 18.65 -10.88
N VAL A 167 0.65 17.87 -9.97
CA VAL A 167 0.10 16.57 -10.30
C VAL A 167 -1.16 16.84 -11.12
N ALA A 168 -1.09 16.58 -12.43
CA ALA A 168 -2.26 16.65 -13.29
C ALA A 168 -3.40 15.85 -12.65
N GLN A 169 -4.53 16.50 -12.34
CA GLN A 169 -5.74 15.79 -11.96
C GLN A 169 -6.04 14.82 -13.10
N LYS A 170 -5.88 13.51 -12.85
CA LYS A 170 -6.38 12.49 -13.75
C LYS A 170 -7.86 12.80 -13.95
N ALA A 171 -8.26 13.10 -15.18
CA ALA A 171 -9.67 13.09 -15.55
C ALA A 171 -10.33 11.84 -14.96
N ASP A 172 -11.53 12.00 -14.38
CA ASP A 172 -12.25 10.98 -13.63
C ASP A 172 -12.21 9.63 -14.38
N LYS A 173 -11.32 8.74 -13.92
CA LYS A 173 -11.10 7.43 -14.54
C LYS A 173 -12.40 6.62 -14.60
N GLU A 174 -13.24 6.80 -13.60
CA GLU A 174 -14.54 6.13 -13.51
C GLU A 174 -15.50 6.59 -14.61
N GLN A 175 -15.51 7.88 -14.93
CA GLN A 175 -16.34 8.43 -15.98
C GLN A 175 -15.84 8.01 -17.37
N LEU A 176 -14.52 8.02 -17.58
CA LEU A 176 -13.91 7.52 -18.81
C LEU A 176 -14.21 6.02 -19.01
N LEU A 177 -14.15 5.21 -17.95
CA LEU A 177 -14.47 3.79 -18.01
C LEU A 177 -15.94 3.57 -18.43
N LYS A 178 -16.87 4.32 -17.83
CA LYS A 178 -18.30 4.25 -18.17
C LYS A 178 -18.57 4.65 -19.62
N GLU A 179 -17.90 5.68 -20.12
CA GLU A 179 -18.03 6.12 -21.52
C GLU A 179 -17.52 5.05 -22.51
N LEU A 180 -16.41 4.39 -22.19
CA LEU A 180 -15.87 3.28 -22.99
C LEU A 180 -16.82 2.08 -22.98
N GLN A 181 -17.33 1.69 -21.80
CA GLN A 181 -18.29 0.59 -21.65
C GLN A 181 -19.58 0.85 -22.45
N ALA A 182 -20.10 2.08 -22.40
CA ALA A 182 -21.30 2.44 -23.14
C ALA A 182 -21.07 2.41 -24.67
N ALA A 183 -19.88 2.81 -25.13
CA ALA A 183 -19.53 2.77 -26.55
C ALA A 183 -19.40 1.33 -27.06
N ASP A 184 -18.78 0.45 -26.28
CA ASP A 184 -18.66 -0.97 -26.61
C ASP A 184 -20.02 -1.67 -26.60
N ALA A 185 -20.89 -1.37 -25.64
CA ALA A 185 -22.26 -1.90 -25.61
C ALA A 185 -23.08 -1.54 -26.85
N LEU A 186 -22.88 -0.35 -27.42
CA LEU A 186 -23.51 0.04 -28.70
C LEU A 186 -22.91 -0.73 -29.89
N ARG A 187 -21.58 -0.94 -29.91
CA ARG A 187 -20.92 -1.74 -30.96
C ARG A 187 -21.45 -3.16 -30.99
N ASP A 188 -21.59 -3.79 -29.83
CA ASP A 188 -22.05 -5.18 -29.69
C ASP A 188 -23.45 -5.42 -30.28
N ILE A 189 -24.33 -4.41 -30.20
CA ILE A 189 -25.71 -4.52 -30.71
C ILE A 189 -25.87 -4.12 -32.18
N GLY A 190 -24.75 -3.86 -32.88
CA GLY A 190 -24.75 -3.45 -34.28
C GLY A 190 -25.23 -2.01 -34.49
N TRP A 191 -24.85 -1.09 -33.61
CA TRP A 191 -25.19 0.33 -33.73
C TRP A 191 -24.63 0.95 -35.02
N GLY A 192 -25.49 1.59 -35.81
CA GLY A 192 -25.13 2.09 -37.14
C GLY A 192 -24.52 3.50 -37.19
N GLN A 193 -24.49 4.24 -36.07
CA GLN A 193 -23.87 5.57 -36.00
C GLN A 193 -22.54 5.50 -35.23
N ASP A 194 -21.87 6.65 -35.07
CA ASP A 194 -20.69 6.77 -34.23
C ASP A 194 -21.06 6.54 -32.73
N PRO A 195 -20.59 5.45 -32.09
CA PRO A 195 -20.92 5.12 -30.70
C PRO A 195 -20.42 6.16 -29.71
N GLU A 196 -19.23 6.72 -29.92
CA GLU A 196 -18.58 7.66 -29.00
C GLU A 196 -19.35 8.99 -28.97
N ARG A 197 -19.75 9.49 -30.15
CA ARG A 197 -20.63 10.67 -30.26
C ARG A 197 -22.01 10.42 -29.66
N SER A 198 -22.52 9.19 -29.79
CA SER A 198 -23.84 8.82 -29.27
C SER A 198 -23.83 8.77 -27.74
N VAL A 199 -22.79 8.20 -27.14
CA VAL A 199 -22.56 8.17 -25.69
C VAL A 199 -22.40 9.59 -25.13
N ALA A 200 -21.61 10.44 -25.79
CA ALA A 200 -21.45 11.83 -25.38
C ALA A 200 -22.76 12.62 -25.42
N ARG A 201 -23.66 12.30 -26.37
CA ARG A 201 -24.95 12.98 -26.55
C ARG A 201 -26.03 12.53 -25.57
N TYR A 202 -26.12 11.24 -25.29
CA TYR A 202 -27.21 10.65 -24.50
C TYR A 202 -26.82 10.30 -23.06
N GLY A 203 -25.51 10.32 -22.74
CA GLY A 203 -24.94 9.98 -21.44
C GLY A 203 -24.63 8.49 -21.31
N ALA A 204 -23.45 8.16 -20.77
CA ALA A 204 -22.95 6.79 -20.67
C ALA A 204 -23.87 5.84 -19.89
N GLN A 205 -24.34 6.26 -18.70
CA GLN A 205 -25.21 5.44 -17.87
C GLN A 205 -26.53 5.11 -18.58
N ARG A 206 -27.15 6.13 -19.17
CA ARG A 206 -28.43 5.99 -19.86
C ARG A 206 -28.35 5.03 -21.05
N VAL A 207 -27.24 5.10 -21.80
CA VAL A 207 -26.99 4.18 -22.91
C VAL A 207 -26.88 2.74 -22.41
N LEU A 208 -26.12 2.51 -21.33
CA LEU A 208 -25.99 1.17 -20.74
C LEU A 208 -27.34 0.61 -20.27
N ASP A 209 -28.14 1.41 -19.57
CA ASP A 209 -29.45 1.00 -19.06
C ASP A 209 -30.41 0.60 -20.19
N LEU A 210 -30.43 1.36 -21.29
CA LEU A 210 -31.28 1.09 -22.44
C LEU A 210 -30.83 -0.11 -23.27
N VAL A 211 -29.52 -0.32 -23.41
CA VAL A 211 -28.99 -1.51 -24.07
C VAL A 211 -29.34 -2.77 -23.27
N ALA A 212 -29.19 -2.72 -21.94
CA ALA A 212 -29.59 -3.81 -21.05
C ALA A 212 -31.10 -4.11 -21.15
N TYR A 213 -31.93 -3.06 -21.10
CA TYR A 213 -33.38 -3.19 -21.24
C TYR A 213 -33.79 -3.80 -22.59
N ALA A 214 -33.15 -3.38 -23.68
CA ALA A 214 -33.41 -3.90 -25.01
C ALA A 214 -33.05 -5.39 -25.14
N ARG A 215 -31.93 -5.83 -24.54
CA ARG A 215 -31.54 -7.26 -24.50
C ARG A 215 -32.56 -8.11 -23.75
N VAL A 216 -33.12 -7.62 -22.64
CA VAL A 216 -34.18 -8.32 -21.89
C VAL A 216 -35.45 -8.46 -22.73
N LEU A 217 -35.85 -7.41 -23.46
CA LEU A 217 -37.01 -7.46 -24.35
C LEU A 217 -36.81 -8.42 -25.52
N GLN A 218 -35.60 -8.45 -26.10
CA GLN A 218 -35.25 -9.40 -27.15
C GLN A 218 -35.39 -10.86 -26.68
N ALA A 219 -34.83 -11.19 -25.51
CA ALA A 219 -34.94 -12.53 -24.94
C ALA A 219 -36.39 -12.97 -24.68
N ARG A 220 -37.24 -12.06 -24.18
CA ARG A 220 -38.69 -12.31 -24.01
C ARG A 220 -39.41 -12.50 -25.34
N ALA A 221 -39.06 -11.72 -26.35
CA ALA A 221 -39.68 -11.78 -27.68
C ALA A 221 -39.29 -13.06 -28.46
N GLU A 222 -38.08 -13.57 -28.22
CA GLU A 222 -37.61 -14.87 -28.73
C GLU A 222 -38.40 -16.05 -28.14
N GLN A 223 -38.66 -16.03 -26.82
CA GLN A 223 -39.52 -17.03 -26.16
C GLN A 223 -40.98 -16.99 -26.65
N GLY A 224 -41.46 -15.81 -27.05
CA GLY A 224 -42.81 -15.59 -27.58
C GLY A 224 -42.96 -15.80 -29.10
N GLY A 225 -41.91 -16.24 -29.81
CA GLY A 225 -41.95 -16.57 -31.24
C GLY A 225 -41.90 -15.37 -32.21
N ARG A 226 -41.48 -14.18 -31.77
CA ARG A 226 -41.24 -12.99 -32.62
C ARG A 226 -39.91 -12.32 -32.26
N PRO A 227 -38.77 -12.80 -32.79
CA PRO A 227 -37.46 -12.27 -32.44
C PRO A 227 -37.26 -10.82 -32.87
N ILE A 228 -36.56 -10.03 -32.05
CA ILE A 228 -36.07 -8.70 -32.46
C ILE A 228 -34.74 -8.91 -33.18
N TYR A 229 -34.72 -8.74 -34.50
CA TYR A 229 -33.54 -9.02 -35.33
C TYR A 229 -32.54 -7.85 -35.40
N ASN A 230 -32.98 -6.60 -35.15
CA ASN A 230 -32.12 -5.42 -35.22
C ASN A 230 -32.16 -4.64 -33.90
N LEU A 231 -31.31 -5.05 -32.97
CA LEU A 231 -31.24 -4.47 -31.63
C LEU A 231 -30.69 -3.03 -31.64
N GLY A 232 -29.70 -2.74 -32.49
CA GLY A 232 -29.17 -1.38 -32.65
C GLY A 232 -30.21 -0.37 -33.14
N GLY A 233 -31.03 -0.75 -34.12
CA GLY A 233 -32.15 0.07 -34.60
C GLY A 233 -33.24 0.27 -33.54
N PHE A 234 -33.50 -0.76 -32.74
CA PHE A 234 -34.47 -0.71 -31.64
C PHE A 234 -34.02 0.23 -30.52
N VAL A 235 -32.76 0.12 -30.07
CA VAL A 235 -32.17 1.03 -29.06
C VAL A 235 -32.18 2.48 -29.55
N ASN A 236 -31.98 2.72 -30.85
CA ASN A 236 -32.04 4.07 -31.41
C ASN A 236 -33.45 4.66 -31.32
N SER A 237 -34.47 3.84 -31.56
CA SER A 237 -35.87 4.24 -31.37
C SER A 237 -36.15 4.59 -29.91
N LEU A 238 -35.65 3.80 -28.95
CA LEU A 238 -35.84 4.05 -27.51
C LEU A 238 -35.15 5.34 -27.05
N LEU A 239 -33.92 5.58 -27.51
CA LEU A 239 -33.16 6.79 -27.21
C LEU A 239 -33.84 8.06 -27.77
N GLN A 240 -34.42 7.99 -28.97
CA GLN A 240 -35.11 9.12 -29.60
C GLN A 240 -36.50 9.38 -28.98
N GLN A 241 -37.21 8.32 -28.58
CA GLN A 241 -38.52 8.43 -27.93
C GLN A 241 -38.42 8.84 -26.46
N GLY A 242 -37.20 8.90 -25.91
CA GLY A 242 -36.97 9.32 -24.52
C GLY A 242 -37.51 8.35 -23.49
N VAL A 243 -37.70 7.07 -23.86
CA VAL A 243 -38.22 6.04 -22.95
C VAL A 243 -37.25 5.84 -21.80
N GLU A 244 -37.75 5.94 -20.56
CA GLU A 244 -36.98 5.57 -19.37
C GLU A 244 -37.29 4.11 -19.02
N PRO A 245 -36.28 3.24 -18.89
CA PRO A 245 -36.51 1.87 -18.47
C PRO A 245 -37.07 1.84 -17.04
N PRO A 246 -37.99 0.91 -16.72
CA PRO A 246 -38.52 0.77 -15.38
C PRO A 246 -37.40 0.47 -14.38
N ARG A 247 -37.39 1.16 -13.22
CA ARG A 247 -36.41 0.94 -12.14
C ARG A 247 -36.52 -0.52 -11.66
N GLN A 248 -35.39 -1.22 -11.59
CA GLN A 248 -35.28 -2.66 -11.33
C GLN A 248 -35.54 -3.05 -9.86
N ASP A 249 -36.59 -2.53 -9.21
CA ASP A 249 -36.84 -2.83 -7.79
C ASP A 249 -37.94 -3.88 -7.54
N GLU A 250 -38.66 -4.39 -8.55
CA GLU A 250 -39.84 -5.23 -8.27
C GLU A 250 -40.03 -6.54 -9.07
N GLN A 251 -39.06 -7.05 -9.83
CA GLN A 251 -39.24 -8.36 -10.48
C GLN A 251 -38.05 -9.32 -10.28
N GLU A 252 -38.27 -10.23 -9.32
CA GLU A 252 -37.69 -11.58 -9.18
C GLU A 252 -36.24 -11.69 -8.67
N ASN A 253 -36.14 -11.47 -7.36
CA ASN A 253 -35.28 -12.25 -6.46
C ASN A 253 -35.50 -13.76 -6.65
N ALA A 254 -34.65 -14.40 -7.45
CA ALA A 254 -34.22 -15.79 -7.28
C ALA A 254 -32.85 -16.05 -7.92
N GLY A 255 -31.95 -15.06 -7.88
CA GLY A 255 -30.51 -15.26 -8.08
C GLY A 255 -29.83 -15.59 -6.74
N PRO A 256 -28.67 -16.25 -6.73
CA PRO A 256 -27.90 -16.46 -5.51
C PRO A 256 -27.68 -15.10 -4.83
N GLN A 257 -27.99 -15.02 -3.54
CA GLN A 257 -27.79 -13.79 -2.76
C GLN A 257 -26.33 -13.34 -2.91
N PRO A 258 -26.08 -12.05 -3.16
CA PRO A 258 -24.73 -11.56 -3.31
C PRO A 258 -23.95 -11.81 -2.01
N LEU A 259 -22.68 -12.21 -2.14
CA LEU A 259 -21.84 -12.58 -1.01
C LEU A 259 -21.88 -11.49 0.07
N THR A 260 -22.02 -11.92 1.32
CA THR A 260 -21.80 -11.02 2.46
C THR A 260 -20.32 -10.63 2.49
N ARG A 261 -20.01 -9.48 3.10
CA ARG A 261 -18.63 -9.01 3.23
C ARG A 261 -17.72 -10.05 3.90
N GLU A 262 -18.23 -10.74 4.92
CA GLU A 262 -17.50 -11.82 5.61
C GLU A 262 -17.20 -13.02 4.71
N GLN A 263 -18.16 -13.39 3.84
CA GLN A 263 -17.95 -14.46 2.86
C GLN A 263 -16.93 -14.05 1.79
N ALA A 264 -17.02 -12.82 1.27
CA ALA A 264 -16.05 -12.29 0.32
C ALA A 264 -14.64 -12.24 0.92
N ARG A 265 -14.50 -11.79 2.17
CA ARG A 265 -13.23 -11.77 2.90
C ARG A 265 -12.65 -13.17 3.10
N SER A 266 -13.47 -14.15 3.48
CA SER A 266 -13.04 -15.55 3.63
C SER A 266 -12.51 -16.15 2.32
N ILE A 267 -13.18 -15.82 1.19
CA ILE A 267 -12.75 -16.24 -0.13
C ILE A 267 -11.44 -15.53 -0.53
N ALA A 268 -11.33 -14.23 -0.28
CA ALA A 268 -10.10 -13.45 -0.49
C ALA A 268 -8.92 -14.04 0.30
N THR A 269 -9.09 -14.33 1.58
CA THR A 269 -8.04 -14.97 2.41
C THR A 269 -7.64 -16.33 1.85
N THR A 270 -8.61 -17.13 1.38
CA THR A 270 -8.32 -18.44 0.79
C THR A 270 -7.49 -18.34 -0.50
N ILE A 271 -7.77 -17.32 -1.33
CA ILE A 271 -7.02 -17.04 -2.57
C ILE A 271 -5.61 -16.55 -2.24
N ALA A 272 -5.47 -15.63 -1.29
CA ALA A 272 -4.16 -15.15 -0.82
C ALA A 272 -3.32 -16.31 -0.26
N ASP A 273 -3.91 -17.16 0.59
CA ASP A 273 -3.25 -18.34 1.14
C ASP A 273 -2.86 -19.35 0.06
N ALA A 274 -3.65 -19.51 -0.99
CA ALA A 274 -3.30 -20.36 -2.12
C ALA A 274 -2.07 -19.81 -2.87
N LEU A 275 -2.00 -18.50 -3.11
CA LEU A 275 -0.84 -17.84 -3.71
C LEU A 275 0.41 -18.00 -2.83
N HIS A 276 0.29 -17.74 -1.52
CA HIS A 276 1.41 -17.88 -0.58
C HIS A 276 1.91 -19.33 -0.51
N ARG A 277 1.01 -20.31 -0.50
CA ARG A 277 1.37 -21.74 -0.57
C ARG A 277 2.11 -22.08 -1.85
N ALA A 278 1.63 -21.61 -3.01
CA ALA A 278 2.26 -21.86 -4.30
C ALA A 278 3.68 -21.26 -4.36
N ARG A 279 3.87 -20.03 -3.86
CA ARG A 279 5.19 -19.40 -3.75
C ARG A 279 6.13 -20.19 -2.82
N ARG A 280 5.63 -20.59 -1.65
CA ARG A 280 6.41 -21.37 -0.68
C ARG A 280 6.85 -22.70 -1.27
N GLN A 281 5.96 -23.42 -1.95
CA GLN A 281 6.32 -24.66 -2.63
C GLN A 281 7.43 -24.42 -3.67
N ARG A 282 7.31 -23.36 -4.48
CA ARG A 282 8.34 -23.01 -5.46
C ARG A 282 9.69 -22.70 -4.81
N ALA A 283 9.69 -22.03 -3.66
CA ALA A 283 10.91 -21.73 -2.91
C ALA A 283 11.56 -22.99 -2.32
N VAL A 284 10.75 -23.93 -1.82
CA VAL A 284 11.24 -25.24 -1.35
C VAL A 284 11.87 -26.02 -2.50
N ASP A 285 11.18 -26.14 -3.64
CA ASP A 285 11.72 -26.85 -4.81
C ASP A 285 13.01 -26.21 -5.32
N ALA A 286 13.07 -24.88 -5.34
CA ALA A 286 14.28 -24.14 -5.74
C ALA A 286 15.43 -24.37 -4.74
N TRP A 287 15.14 -24.38 -3.45
CA TRP A 287 16.12 -24.64 -2.39
C TRP A 287 16.69 -26.06 -2.48
N GLU A 288 15.84 -27.05 -2.72
CA GLU A 288 16.25 -28.44 -2.89
C GLU A 288 17.13 -28.63 -4.13
N ALA A 289 16.91 -27.84 -5.19
CA ALA A 289 17.73 -27.85 -6.39
C ALA A 289 19.10 -27.14 -6.24
N LEU A 290 19.31 -26.33 -5.20
CA LEU A 290 20.59 -25.65 -4.98
C LEU A 290 21.69 -26.63 -4.52
N SER A 291 22.91 -26.40 -5.02
CA SER A 291 24.11 -27.07 -4.53
C SER A 291 24.45 -26.66 -3.08
N PRO A 292 25.24 -27.46 -2.34
CA PRO A 292 25.66 -27.12 -0.98
C PRO A 292 26.31 -25.73 -0.88
N ASP A 293 27.22 -25.39 -1.80
CA ASP A 293 27.90 -24.09 -1.84
C ASP A 293 26.92 -22.92 -2.03
N GLN A 294 25.86 -23.12 -2.83
CA GLN A 294 24.82 -22.11 -3.03
C GLN A 294 23.92 -21.95 -1.81
N ARG A 295 23.66 -23.03 -1.06
CA ARG A 295 22.90 -22.94 0.20
C ARG A 295 23.70 -22.20 1.26
N ASP A 296 25.01 -22.45 1.36
CA ASP A 296 25.91 -21.70 2.24
C ASP A 296 25.98 -20.22 1.85
N LEU A 297 25.98 -19.92 0.55
CA LEU A 297 25.87 -18.55 0.06
C LEU A 297 24.54 -17.90 0.48
N VAL A 298 23.41 -18.60 0.39
CA VAL A 298 22.12 -18.06 0.87
C VAL A 298 22.18 -17.77 2.37
N HIS A 299 22.72 -18.67 3.20
CA HIS A 299 22.89 -18.42 4.63
C HIS A 299 23.78 -17.20 4.88
N THR A 300 24.87 -17.06 4.14
CA THR A 300 25.79 -15.91 4.22
C THR A 300 25.07 -14.61 3.81
N LEU A 301 24.29 -14.66 2.74
CA LEU A 301 23.50 -13.52 2.27
C LEU A 301 22.41 -13.16 3.28
N MET A 302 21.73 -14.15 3.86
CA MET A 302 20.77 -13.93 4.94
C MET A 302 21.45 -13.25 6.13
N GLN A 303 22.61 -13.72 6.56
CA GLN A 303 23.39 -13.06 7.62
C GLN A 303 23.80 -11.61 7.28
N ALA A 304 23.93 -11.30 5.99
CA ALA A 304 24.31 -9.97 5.51
C ALA A 304 23.13 -9.01 5.24
N THR A 305 21.95 -9.54 4.90
CA THR A 305 20.78 -8.75 4.46
C THR A 305 19.62 -8.78 5.43
N VAL A 306 19.45 -9.88 6.18
CA VAL A 306 18.41 -10.03 7.19
C VAL A 306 18.86 -9.30 8.45
N HIS A 307 17.93 -8.61 9.10
CA HIS A 307 18.23 -7.85 10.29
C HIS A 307 18.68 -8.76 11.45
N ARG A 308 19.64 -8.30 12.27
CA ARG A 308 20.29 -9.08 13.35
C ARG A 308 19.30 -9.76 14.31
N PHE A 309 18.24 -9.07 14.72
CA PHE A 309 17.24 -9.63 15.64
C PHE A 309 16.41 -10.76 14.99
N THR A 310 16.06 -10.63 13.71
CA THR A 310 15.39 -11.68 12.95
C THR A 310 16.30 -12.89 12.79
N LEU A 311 17.60 -12.66 12.54
CA LEU A 311 18.62 -13.72 12.50
C LEU A 311 18.77 -14.43 13.85
N GLU A 312 18.85 -13.70 14.96
CA GLU A 312 18.95 -14.29 16.32
C GLU A 312 17.73 -15.18 16.63
N ARG A 313 16.53 -14.81 16.17
CA ARG A 313 15.32 -15.66 16.28
C ARG A 313 15.37 -16.87 15.35
N ILE A 314 15.76 -16.68 14.10
CA ILE A 314 15.92 -17.77 13.13
C ILE A 314 16.96 -18.78 13.64
N GLU A 315 18.07 -18.30 14.21
CA GLU A 315 19.11 -19.14 14.81
C GLU A 315 18.60 -19.85 16.06
N ALA A 316 17.85 -19.18 16.93
CA ALA A 316 17.22 -19.78 18.11
C ALA A 316 16.20 -20.88 17.73
N ASP A 317 15.47 -20.69 16.63
CA ASP A 317 14.53 -21.65 16.06
C ASP A 317 15.21 -22.70 15.16
N GLY A 318 16.56 -22.71 15.11
CA GLY A 318 17.35 -23.72 14.42
C GLY A 318 17.29 -23.65 12.89
N TRP A 319 17.16 -22.45 12.32
CA TRP A 319 16.99 -22.21 10.88
C TRP A 319 15.78 -22.93 10.29
N GLN A 320 14.66 -22.89 11.02
CA GLN A 320 13.39 -23.49 10.62
C GLN A 320 12.22 -22.54 10.95
N GLY A 321 11.05 -22.85 10.41
CA GLY A 321 9.81 -22.11 10.68
C GLY A 321 9.52 -20.97 9.70
N ALA A 322 8.39 -20.30 9.92
CA ALA A 322 7.83 -19.36 8.95
C ALA A 322 8.71 -18.13 8.68
N LEU A 323 9.39 -17.62 9.72
CA LEU A 323 10.29 -16.46 9.57
C LEU A 323 11.51 -16.80 8.71
N TYR A 324 12.14 -17.95 8.97
CA TYR A 324 13.24 -18.43 8.16
C TYR A 324 12.82 -18.61 6.69
N GLU A 325 11.69 -19.26 6.46
CA GLU A 325 11.16 -19.52 5.11
C GLU A 325 10.92 -18.25 4.31
N THR A 326 10.29 -17.24 4.91
CA THR A 326 10.03 -15.95 4.27
C THR A 326 11.33 -15.21 3.97
N SER A 327 12.22 -15.05 4.96
CA SER A 327 13.49 -14.35 4.77
C SER A 327 14.39 -15.06 3.74
N ARG A 328 14.39 -16.40 3.73
CA ARG A 328 15.12 -17.20 2.75
C ARG A 328 14.58 -16.99 1.34
N MET A 329 13.25 -17.04 1.16
CA MET A 329 12.61 -16.81 -0.13
C MET A 329 12.97 -15.42 -0.70
N ASP A 330 12.90 -14.39 0.13
CA ASP A 330 13.22 -13.02 -0.28
C ASP A 330 14.67 -12.91 -0.75
N VAL A 331 15.63 -13.41 0.06
CA VAL A 331 17.05 -13.41 -0.30
C VAL A 331 17.31 -14.18 -1.60
N MET A 332 16.71 -15.36 -1.76
CA MET A 332 16.85 -16.15 -2.98
C MET A 332 16.31 -15.41 -4.22
N THR A 333 15.21 -14.69 -4.07
CA THR A 333 14.58 -13.93 -5.16
C THR A 333 15.40 -12.67 -5.50
N THR A 334 15.82 -11.89 -4.50
CA THR A 334 16.61 -10.66 -4.68
C THR A 334 17.97 -10.91 -5.33
N HIS A 335 18.61 -12.04 -4.98
CA HIS A 335 19.94 -12.39 -5.48
C HIS A 335 19.92 -13.31 -6.71
N GLY A 336 18.76 -13.53 -7.32
CA GLY A 336 18.62 -14.28 -8.57
C GLY A 336 18.88 -15.78 -8.44
N LEU A 337 18.88 -16.32 -7.22
CA LEU A 337 18.98 -17.76 -6.94
C LEU A 337 17.65 -18.48 -7.12
N MET A 338 16.56 -17.72 -7.22
CA MET A 338 15.23 -18.19 -7.56
C MET A 338 14.53 -17.17 -8.44
N THR A 339 13.73 -17.66 -9.39
CA THR A 339 12.76 -16.85 -10.14
C THR A 339 11.36 -17.36 -9.91
N LEU A 340 10.45 -16.42 -9.64
CA LEU A 340 9.02 -16.72 -9.58
C LEU A 340 8.45 -16.74 -11.00
N PRO A 341 7.66 -17.78 -11.35
CA PRO A 341 6.86 -17.77 -12.57
C PRO A 341 5.97 -16.52 -12.66
N PRO A 342 5.64 -16.03 -13.87
CA PRO A 342 4.87 -14.79 -14.04
C PRO A 342 3.54 -14.77 -13.28
N HIS A 343 2.88 -15.92 -13.18
CA HIS A 343 1.60 -16.08 -12.48
C HIS A 343 1.71 -16.07 -10.95
N LEU A 344 2.92 -16.10 -10.37
CA LEU A 344 3.15 -16.04 -8.93
C LEU A 344 3.74 -14.71 -8.47
N LEU A 345 3.91 -13.72 -9.36
CA LEU A 345 4.56 -12.43 -9.03
C LEU A 345 3.70 -11.53 -8.15
N ASP A 346 2.39 -11.50 -8.39
CA ASP A 346 1.42 -10.73 -7.62
C ASP A 346 0.03 -11.38 -7.70
N VAL A 347 -0.90 -10.87 -6.90
CA VAL A 347 -2.29 -11.35 -6.86
C VAL A 347 -2.96 -11.18 -8.24
N ALA A 348 -2.68 -10.09 -8.95
CA ALA A 348 -3.26 -9.82 -10.26
C ALA A 348 -2.85 -10.86 -11.32
N ALA A 349 -1.57 -11.22 -11.37
CA ALA A 349 -1.06 -12.24 -12.28
C ALA A 349 -1.53 -13.64 -11.91
N TYR A 350 -1.69 -13.92 -10.62
CA TYR A 350 -2.26 -15.18 -10.12
C TYR A 350 -3.71 -15.36 -10.53
N LEU A 351 -4.53 -14.32 -10.33
CA LEU A 351 -5.94 -14.29 -10.74
C LEU A 351 -6.09 -14.45 -12.26
N LYS A 352 -5.21 -13.83 -13.05
CA LYS A 352 -5.24 -13.94 -14.52
C LYS A 352 -4.91 -15.36 -15.03
N ALA A 353 -4.10 -16.12 -14.30
CA ALA A 353 -3.61 -17.42 -14.74
C ALA A 353 -4.47 -18.59 -14.23
N VAL A 354 -4.91 -18.53 -12.97
CA VAL A 354 -5.68 -19.61 -12.31
C VAL A 354 -7.19 -19.36 -12.38
N ASP A 355 -7.60 -18.09 -12.57
CA ASP A 355 -8.99 -17.62 -12.61
C ASP A 355 -9.91 -18.27 -11.57
N PRO A 356 -9.56 -18.23 -10.26
CA PRO A 356 -10.39 -18.79 -9.20
C PRO A 356 -11.71 -18.03 -9.04
N LEU A 357 -11.85 -16.87 -9.70
CA LEU A 357 -13.03 -16.03 -9.64
C LEU A 357 -14.07 -16.38 -10.72
N LYS A 358 -13.76 -17.31 -11.62
CA LYS A 358 -14.62 -17.67 -12.77
C LYS A 358 -16.04 -18.09 -12.37
N GLU A 359 -16.18 -18.71 -11.20
CA GLU A 359 -17.45 -19.25 -10.69
C GLU A 359 -18.36 -18.18 -10.04
N TYR A 360 -17.83 -16.98 -9.77
CA TYR A 360 -18.57 -15.90 -9.13
C TYR A 360 -19.15 -14.92 -10.15
N GLY A 361 -20.31 -14.35 -9.84
CA GLY A 361 -20.90 -13.26 -10.62
C GLY A 361 -20.12 -11.95 -10.49
N GLU A 362 -20.32 -11.01 -11.41
CA GLU A 362 -19.55 -9.76 -11.52
C GLU A 362 -19.52 -8.96 -10.20
N ALA A 363 -20.67 -8.79 -9.55
CA ALA A 363 -20.80 -8.07 -8.27
C ALA A 363 -20.07 -8.77 -7.10
N ASP A 364 -19.99 -10.10 -7.12
CA ASP A 364 -19.29 -10.88 -6.09
C ASP A 364 -17.78 -10.87 -6.33
N ARG A 365 -17.35 -10.87 -7.59
CA ARG A 365 -15.94 -10.70 -7.96
C ARG A 365 -15.41 -9.36 -7.49
N GLU A 366 -16.15 -8.27 -7.68
CA GLU A 366 -15.73 -6.94 -7.23
C GLU A 366 -15.55 -6.87 -5.72
N LYS A 367 -16.44 -7.50 -4.94
CA LYS A 367 -16.30 -7.58 -3.48
C LYS A 367 -15.08 -8.39 -3.05
N ILE A 368 -14.83 -9.54 -3.68
CA ILE A 368 -13.66 -10.38 -3.37
C ILE A 368 -12.36 -9.65 -3.77
N LEU A 369 -12.36 -8.96 -4.91
CA LEU A 369 -11.23 -8.16 -5.37
C LEU A 369 -10.93 -6.98 -4.44
N ALA A 370 -11.95 -6.33 -3.90
CA ALA A 370 -11.79 -5.27 -2.91
C ALA A 370 -11.14 -5.81 -1.63
N GLU A 371 -11.62 -6.93 -1.10
CA GLU A 371 -11.03 -7.55 0.10
C GLU A 371 -9.62 -8.14 -0.18
N LEU A 372 -9.29 -8.52 -1.41
CA LEU A 372 -7.93 -8.95 -1.83
C LEU A 372 -6.93 -7.80 -1.98
N GLN A 373 -7.41 -6.56 -2.13
CA GLN A 373 -6.54 -5.37 -2.13
C GLN A 373 -6.23 -4.91 -0.69
N ASP A 374 -7.13 -5.23 0.24
CA ASP A 374 -7.03 -4.91 1.67
C ASP A 374 -6.28 -6.00 2.48
N ALA A 375 -6.09 -7.20 1.93
CA ALA A 375 -5.41 -8.36 2.55
C ALA A 375 -3.97 -8.52 2.04
#